data_AF-A0A7L7Z5S0-F1
#
_entry.id   AF-A0A7L7Z5S0-F1
#
_cell.length_a   1.000
_cell.length_b   1.000
_cell.length_c   1.000
_cell.angle_alpha   90.00
_cell.angle_beta   90.00
_cell.angle_gamma   90.00
#
_symmetry.space_group_name_H-M   'P 1'
#
loop_
_entity.id
_entity.type
_entity.pdbx_description
1 polymer ?
#
loop_
_entity_poly.entity_id
_entity_poly.type
_entity_poly.pdbx_seq_one_letter_code
_entity_poly.pdbx_strand_id
1 'polypeptide(L)' 'MSMTTSTSTSGIPRTAGKTWVAFGATGALASIHSHEDGYEVRSLHRGVVAGTYPTLEIAKAALRAGQGGDVEFTEH' A
#
# COMPACT_ATOMS: atom_id res chain seq x y z
N MET A 1 9.29 -42.71 -1.50
CA MET A 1 9.89 -41.36 -1.40
C MET A 1 8.83 -40.39 -1.87
N SER A 2 8.13 -39.75 -0.93
CA SER A 2 6.92 -38.97 -1.21
C SER A 2 7.29 -37.57 -1.70
N MET A 3 6.72 -37.20 -2.85
CA MET A 3 6.93 -35.92 -3.51
C MET A 3 6.20 -34.83 -2.71
N THR A 4 6.94 -33.91 -2.12
CA THR A 4 6.39 -32.67 -1.53
C THR A 4 6.01 -31.74 -2.68
N THR A 5 4.73 -31.65 -3.04
CA THR A 5 4.20 -30.59 -3.89
C THR A 5 3.98 -29.35 -3.03
N SER A 6 5.05 -28.58 -2.84
CA SER A 6 5.00 -27.22 -2.33
C SER A 6 4.36 -26.31 -3.38
N THR A 7 3.03 -26.34 -3.48
CA THR A 7 2.28 -25.42 -4.33
C THR A 7 2.03 -24.12 -3.55
N SER A 8 3.06 -23.28 -3.51
CA SER A 8 2.95 -21.85 -3.22
C SER A 8 3.87 -21.11 -4.17
N THR A 9 3.58 -21.16 -5.47
CA THR A 9 4.12 -20.19 -6.43
C THR A 9 3.26 -18.93 -6.31
N SER A 10 3.44 -18.19 -5.22
CA SER A 10 3.14 -16.76 -5.22
C SER A 10 4.36 -16.14 -5.89
N GLY A 11 4.24 -15.89 -7.19
CA GLY A 11 5.36 -15.54 -8.04
C GLY A 11 6.20 -14.45 -7.40
N ILE A 12 7.49 -14.73 -7.20
CA ILE A 12 8.54 -13.74 -6.89
C ILE A 12 8.23 -12.45 -7.67
N PRO A 13 7.66 -11.42 -7.01
CA PRO A 13 7.31 -10.23 -7.74
C PRO A 13 8.63 -9.60 -8.16
N ARG A 14 8.75 -9.28 -9.45
CA ARG A 14 9.88 -8.51 -9.98
C ARG A 14 9.89 -7.19 -9.23
N THR A 15 10.66 -7.10 -8.14
CA THR A 15 10.72 -5.98 -7.22
C THR A 15 9.39 -5.23 -7.11
N ALA A 16 8.29 -5.92 -6.71
CA ALA A 16 7.07 -5.17 -6.40
C ALA A 16 7.47 -4.18 -5.30
N GLY A 17 7.36 -2.89 -5.59
CA GLY A 17 7.76 -1.89 -4.64
C GLY A 17 7.05 -2.12 -3.30
N LYS A 18 7.73 -1.78 -2.21
CA LYS A 18 7.16 -1.81 -0.85
C LYS A 18 5.76 -1.20 -0.85
N THR A 19 4.83 -1.80 -0.11
CA THR A 19 3.47 -1.28 0.03
C THR A 19 3.25 -0.81 1.46
N TRP A 20 2.56 0.32 1.64
CA TRP A 20 2.15 0.80 2.95
C TRP A 20 0.63 0.89 3.02
N VAL A 21 0.04 0.28 4.04
CA VAL A 21 -1.41 0.37 4.27
C VAL A 21 -1.65 1.41 5.35
N ALA A 22 -2.51 2.37 5.02
CA ALA A 22 -2.97 3.41 5.90
C ALA A 22 -4.19 2.89 6.70
N PHE A 23 -4.05 2.77 8.01
CA PHE A 23 -5.09 2.37 8.93
C PHE A 23 -5.59 3.57 9.73
N GLY A 24 -6.91 3.72 9.80
CA GLY A 24 -7.56 4.65 10.73
C GLY A 24 -8.37 3.89 11.77
N ALA A 25 -9.12 4.63 12.59
CA ALA A 25 -9.88 4.10 13.72
C ALA A 25 -10.85 2.94 13.38
N THR A 26 -11.32 2.86 12.14
CA THR A 26 -12.29 1.84 11.69
C THR A 26 -11.66 0.77 10.79
N GLY A 27 -10.36 0.86 10.48
CA GLY A 27 -9.65 -0.10 9.64
C GLY A 27 -8.85 0.55 8.50
N ALA A 28 -8.54 -0.25 7.47
CA ALA A 28 -7.72 0.20 6.34
C ALA A 28 -8.47 1.23 5.47
N LEU A 29 -7.87 2.42 5.34
CA LEU A 29 -8.42 3.57 4.62
C LEU A 29 -7.85 3.66 3.20
N ALA A 30 -6.55 3.41 3.06
CA ALA A 30 -5.83 3.50 1.79
C ALA A 30 -4.61 2.58 1.77
N SER A 31 -4.05 2.38 0.59
CA SER A 31 -2.78 1.69 0.38
C SER A 31 -1.88 2.53 -0.52
N ILE A 32 -0.58 2.52 -0.24
CA ILE A 32 0.45 3.24 -0.98
C ILE A 32 1.34 2.18 -1.60
N HIS A 33 1.43 2.15 -2.92
CA HIS A 33 2.27 1.21 -3.66
C HIS A 33 3.50 1.95 -4.15
N SER A 34 4.69 1.46 -3.81
CA SER A 34 5.92 1.97 -4.42
C SER A 34 5.99 1.49 -5.88
N HIS A 35 6.33 2.41 -6.76
CA HIS A 35 6.52 2.25 -8.19
C HIS A 35 7.89 2.81 -8.59
N GLU A 36 8.38 2.45 -9.76
CA GLU A 36 9.66 2.95 -10.26
C GLU A 36 9.70 4.49 -10.44
N ASP A 37 8.55 5.09 -10.75
CA ASP A 37 8.38 6.55 -10.94
C ASP A 37 7.85 7.29 -9.68
N GLY A 38 7.58 6.60 -8.58
CA GLY A 38 7.05 7.23 -7.36
C GLY A 38 6.15 6.34 -6.51
N TYR A 39 5.15 6.94 -5.87
CA TYR A 39 4.27 6.29 -4.90
C TYR A 39 2.80 6.51 -5.28
N GLU A 40 2.12 5.44 -5.70
CA GLU A 40 0.70 5.49 -6.01
C GLU A 40 -0.12 5.29 -4.74
N VAL A 41 -1.00 6.24 -4.44
CA VAL A 41 -1.96 6.12 -3.33
C VAL A 41 -3.31 5.68 -3.87
N ARG A 42 -3.82 4.59 -3.32
CA ARG A 42 -5.13 4.03 -3.65
C ARG A 42 -6.03 4.02 -2.42
N SER A 43 -7.17 4.71 -2.50
CA SER A 43 -8.17 4.70 -1.43
C SER A 43 -8.97 3.40 -1.47
N LEU A 44 -9.02 2.69 -0.34
CA LEU A 44 -9.75 1.43 -0.20
C LEU A 44 -11.25 1.63 -0.06
N HIS A 45 -11.67 2.78 0.49
CA HIS A 45 -13.10 3.05 0.74
C HIS A 45 -13.91 3.29 -0.54
N ARG A 46 -13.30 3.84 -1.60
CA ARG A 46 -13.98 4.19 -2.85
C ARG A 46 -13.45 3.45 -4.08
N GLY A 47 -12.36 2.70 -3.94
CA GLY A 47 -11.66 2.08 -5.08
C GLY A 47 -11.09 3.10 -6.07
N VAL A 48 -10.92 4.36 -5.65
CA VAL A 48 -10.39 5.44 -6.49
C VAL A 48 -8.92 5.67 -6.15
N VAL A 49 -8.09 5.84 -7.18
CA VAL A 49 -6.70 6.28 -7.03
C VAL A 49 -6.72 7.73 -6.52
N ALA A 50 -6.18 7.96 -5.31
CA ALA A 50 -6.13 9.29 -4.70
C ALA A 50 -5.08 10.18 -5.39
N GLY A 51 -4.05 9.57 -5.97
CA GLY A 51 -3.03 10.25 -6.76
C GLY A 51 -1.68 9.54 -6.69
N THR A 52 -0.76 9.92 -7.58
CA THR A 52 0.63 9.49 -7.55
C THR A 52 1.50 10.61 -7.01
N TYR A 53 2.35 10.29 -6.05
CA TYR A 53 3.21 11.24 -5.37
C TYR A 53 4.68 10.87 -5.62
N PRO A 54 5.58 11.86 -5.72
CA PRO A 54 6.99 11.58 -5.98
C PRO A 54 7.70 10.94 -4.76
N THR A 55 7.17 11.13 -3.55
CA THR A 55 7.74 10.56 -2.32
C THR A 55 6.68 10.02 -1.37
N LEU A 56 7.07 9.03 -0.56
CA LEU A 56 6.22 8.41 0.47
C LEU A 56 5.73 9.43 1.51
N GLU A 57 6.59 10.36 1.92
CA GLU A 57 6.25 11.37 2.94
C GLU A 57 5.11 12.29 2.46
N ILE A 58 5.13 12.70 1.19
CA ILE A 58 4.05 13.51 0.60
C ILE A 58 2.76 12.69 0.50
N ALA A 59 2.86 11.42 0.08
CA ALA A 59 1.71 10.51 0.04
C ALA A 59 1.07 10.34 1.43
N LYS A 60 1.89 10.13 2.47
CA LYS A 60 1.43 10.03 3.87
C LYS A 60 0.81 11.34 4.36
N ALA A 61 1.43 12.48 4.08
CA ALA A 61 0.91 13.78 4.46
C ALA A 61 -0.44 14.08 3.80
N ALA A 62 -0.59 13.77 2.51
CA ALA A 62 -1.86 13.94 1.79
C ALA A 62 -2.97 13.05 2.37
N LEU A 63 -2.67 11.79 2.69
CA LEU A 63 -3.62 10.91 3.37
C LEU A 63 -4.00 11.43 4.75
N ARG A 64 -3.05 11.88 5.56
CA ARG A 64 -3.35 12.46 6.89
C ARG A 64 -4.20 13.73 6.77
N ALA A 65 -3.93 14.59 5.80
CA ALA A 65 -4.71 15.79 5.55
C ALA A 65 -6.15 15.47 5.10
N GLY A 66 -6.35 14.46 4.25
CA GLY A 66 -7.66 14.05 3.75
C GLY A 66 -8.52 13.30 4.78
N GLN A 67 -7.89 12.55 5.70
CA GLN A 67 -8.59 11.73 6.69
C GLN A 67 -8.83 12.45 8.04
N GLY A 68 -8.26 13.64 8.24
CA GLY A 68 -8.57 14.51 9.37
C GLY A 68 -7.98 14.09 10.73
N GLY A 69 -7.06 13.12 10.78
CA GLY A 69 -6.43 12.71 12.03
C GLY A 69 -5.77 11.34 11.97
N ASP A 70 -5.15 10.96 13.09
CA ASP A 70 -4.31 9.78 13.34
C ASP A 70 -4.50 8.61 12.35
N VAL A 71 -3.55 8.51 11.41
CA VAL A 71 -3.46 7.40 10.45
C VAL A 71 -2.13 6.71 10.69
N GLU A 72 -2.19 5.42 11.00
CA GLU A 72 -0.99 4.58 11.06
C GLU A 72 -0.68 4.00 9.69
N PHE A 73 0.61 3.90 9.37
CA PHE A 73 1.08 3.35 8.12
C PHE A 73 1.89 2.09 8.40
N THR A 74 1.38 0.93 8.00
CA THR A 74 2.06 -0.35 8.16
C THR A 74 2.67 -0.79 6.83
N GLU A 75 3.97 -1.11 6.83
CA GLU A 75 4.64 -1.70 5.67
C GLU A 75 4.28 -3.18 5.53
N HIS A 76 4.01 -3.63 4.30
CA HIS A 76 3.74 -5.02 3.93
C HIS A 76 4.53 -5.42 2.69
#